data_AF-A0A1X6ZRW5-F1
#
_entry.id   AF-A0A1X6ZRW5-F1
#
_cell.length_a   1.000
_cell.length_b   1.000
_cell.length_c   1.000
_cell.angle_alpha   90.00
_cell.angle_beta   90.00
_cell.angle_gamma   90.00
#
_symmetry.space_group_name_H-M   'P 1'
#
loop_
_entity.id
_entity.type
_entity.pdbx_description
1 polymer ?
#
loop_
_entity_poly.entity_id
_entity_poly.type
_entity_poly.pdbx_seq_one_letter_code
_entity_poly.pdbx_strand_id
1 'polypeptide(L)' 'MRHDWIINVLSDLGTFARQNGLTALAAQIEDAKFVAHAEIASRAEDEELELRIVDHADREDADRFGVG' A
#
# COMPACT_ATOMS: atom_id res chain seq x y z
N MET A 1 5.52 6.31 -1.70
CA MET A 1 6.60 6.50 -2.70
C MET A 1 7.00 5.23 -3.46
N ARG A 2 7.44 4.13 -2.82
CA ARG A 2 7.89 2.94 -3.58
C ARG A 2 6.76 2.13 -4.23
N HIS A 3 5.51 2.32 -3.79
CA HIS A 3 4.37 1.55 -4.30
C HIS A 3 3.38 2.36 -5.14
N ASP A 4 3.48 3.70 -5.20
CA ASP A 4 2.53 4.52 -5.96
C ASP A 4 2.80 4.51 -7.47
N TRP A 5 4.02 4.13 -7.89
CA TRP A 5 4.38 4.10 -9.31
C TRP A 5 3.55 3.06 -10.10
N ILE A 6 3.18 1.93 -9.47
CA ILE A 6 2.40 0.89 -10.15
C ILE A 6 0.98 1.37 -10.45
N ILE A 7 0.39 2.19 -9.58
CA ILE A 7 -0.96 2.76 -9.79
C ILE A 7 -0.96 3.68 -11.01
N ASN A 8 0.09 4.50 -11.17
CA ASN A 8 0.25 5.35 -12.34
C ASN A 8 0.39 4.52 -13.62
N VAL A 9 1.26 3.49 -13.61
CA VAL A 9 1.44 2.58 -14.77
C VAL A 9 0.15 1.88 -15.16
N LEU A 10 -0.62 1.37 -14.19
CA LEU A 10 -1.91 0.73 -14.47
C LEU A 10 -2.92 1.74 -15.02
N SER A 11 -2.92 2.99 -14.53
CA SER A 11 -3.77 4.05 -15.09
C SER A 11 -3.43 4.36 -16.55
N ASP A 12 -2.14 4.42 -16.89
CA ASP A 12 -1.66 4.67 -18.25
C ASP A 12 -2.06 3.52 -19.18
N LEU A 13 -1.84 2.27 -18.76
CA LEU A 13 -2.25 1.08 -19.52
C LEU A 13 -3.76 1.02 -19.72
N GLY A 14 -4.55 1.38 -18.70
CA GLY A 14 -6.01 1.41 -18.80
C GLY A 14 -6.48 2.46 -19.81
N THR A 15 -5.82 3.62 -19.83
CA THR A 15 -6.10 4.68 -20.81
C THR A 15 -5.73 4.24 -22.22
N PHE A 16 -4.57 3.63 -22.41
CA PHE A 16 -4.16 3.05 -23.68
C PHE A 16 -5.17 1.99 -24.16
N ALA A 17 -5.58 1.07 -23.29
CA ALA A 17 -6.53 0.02 -23.65
C ALA A 17 -7.88 0.60 -24.10
N ARG A 18 -8.41 1.60 -23.40
CA ARG A 18 -9.65 2.31 -23.78
C ARG A 18 -9.53 3.02 -25.12
N GLN A 19 -8.42 3.73 -25.35
CA GLN A 19 -8.18 4.45 -26.60
C GLN A 19 -8.05 3.52 -27.82
N ASN A 20 -7.65 2.27 -27.60
CA ASN A 20 -7.45 1.28 -28.66
C ASN A 20 -8.60 0.27 -28.78
N GLY A 21 -9.73 0.48 -28.09
CA GLY A 21 -10.88 -0.43 -28.13
C GLY A 21 -10.64 -1.80 -27.51
N LEU A 22 -9.60 -1.93 -26.68
CA LEU A 22 -9.23 -3.17 -25.98
C LEU A 22 -10.06 -3.29 -24.68
N THR A 23 -11.38 -3.38 -24.81
CA THR A 23 -12.33 -3.27 -23.68
C THR A 23 -12.10 -4.31 -22.59
N ALA A 24 -11.82 -5.56 -22.95
CA ALA A 24 -11.54 -6.62 -21.98
C ALA A 24 -10.26 -6.36 -21.19
N LEU A 25 -9.22 -5.85 -21.87
CA LEU A 25 -7.96 -5.47 -21.22
C LEU A 25 -8.16 -4.28 -20.28
N ALA A 26 -8.91 -3.26 -20.70
CA ALA A 26 -9.23 -2.11 -19.85
C ALA A 26 -9.99 -2.53 -18.57
N ALA A 27 -10.92 -3.48 -18.68
CA ALA A 27 -11.67 -4.01 -17.54
C ALA A 27 -10.72 -4.73 -16.54
N GLN A 28 -9.88 -5.64 -17.02
CA GLN A 28 -8.90 -6.33 -16.17
C GLN A 28 -7.89 -5.39 -15.50
N ILE A 29 -7.50 -4.32 -16.19
CA ILE A 29 -6.60 -3.31 -15.61
C ILE A 29 -7.28 -2.56 -14.47
N GLU A 30 -8.59 -2.30 -14.54
CA GLU A 30 -9.31 -1.66 -13.44
C GLU A 30 -9.42 -2.58 -12.22
N ASP A 31 -9.66 -3.88 -12.44
CA ASP A 31 -9.64 -4.88 -11.36
C ASP A 31 -8.23 -4.97 -10.72
N ALA A 32 -7.18 -4.97 -11.55
CA ALA A 32 -5.80 -4.96 -11.07
C ALA A 32 -5.46 -3.71 -10.25
N LYS A 33 -5.96 -2.53 -10.64
CA LYS A 33 -5.83 -1.30 -9.84
C LYS A 33 -6.49 -1.43 -8.48
N PHE A 34 -7.68 -2.01 -8.42
CA PHE A 34 -8.39 -2.22 -7.16
C PHE A 34 -7.59 -3.12 -6.20
N VAL A 35 -7.10 -4.25 -6.70
CA VAL A 35 -6.24 -5.17 -5.92
C VAL A 35 -4.96 -4.46 -5.45
N ALA A 36 -4.28 -3.74 -6.35
CA ALA A 36 -3.07 -3.00 -6.00
C ALA A 36 -3.33 -1.97 -4.89
N HIS A 37 -4.44 -1.23 -4.94
CA HIS A 37 -4.82 -0.30 -3.88
C HIS A 37 -5.03 -1.01 -2.53
N ALA A 38 -5.74 -2.14 -2.52
CA ALA A 38 -5.99 -2.91 -1.31
C ALA A 38 -4.69 -3.45 -0.69
N GLU A 39 -3.79 -3.99 -1.51
CA GLU A 39 -2.50 -4.52 -1.02
C GLU A 39 -1.57 -3.42 -0.52
N ILE A 40 -1.55 -2.25 -1.18
CA ILE A 40 -0.73 -1.12 -0.74
C ILE A 40 -1.25 -0.56 0.58
N ALA A 41 -2.57 -0.42 0.73
CA ALA A 41 -3.18 0.02 1.98
C ALA A 41 -2.88 -0.94 3.12
N SER A 42 -3.08 -2.24 2.92
CA SER A 42 -2.79 -3.27 3.93
C SER A 42 -1.32 -3.26 4.37
N ARG A 43 -0.38 -3.11 3.43
CA ARG A 43 1.06 -3.02 3.77
C ARG A 43 1.40 -1.76 4.55
N ALA A 44 0.74 -0.64 4.28
CA ALA A 44 0.94 0.59 5.03
C ALA A 44 0.42 0.47 6.47
N GLU A 45 -0.71 -0.21 6.67
CA GLU A 45 -1.27 -0.51 8.00
C GLU A 45 -0.35 -1.45 8.79
N ASP A 46 0.19 -2.50 8.16
CA ASP A 46 1.14 -3.42 8.80
C ASP A 46 2.41 -2.69 9.26
N GLU A 47 2.98 -1.82 8.42
CA GLU A 47 4.18 -1.03 8.72
C GLU A 47 3.92 -0.03 9.87
N GLU A 48 2.73 0.58 9.93
CA GLU A 48 2.30 1.44 11.04
C GLU A 48 2.12 0.66 12.35
N LEU A 49 1.51 -0.52 12.29
CA LEU A 49 1.30 -1.38 13.47
C LEU A 49 2.63 -1.90 14.03
N GLU A 50 3.56 -2.31 13.16
CA GLU A 50 4.89 -2.76 13.56
C GLU A 50 5.65 -1.65 14.30
N LEU A 51 5.64 -0.41 13.78
CA LEU A 51 6.23 0.76 14.45
C LEU A 51 5.62 1.04 15.83
N ARG A 52 4.29 0.90 15.96
CA ARG A 52 3.59 1.14 17.24
C ARG A 52 3.88 0.09 18.30
N ILE A 53 4.09 -1.17 17.91
CA ILE A 53 4.47 -2.25 18.83
C ILE A 53 5.87 -2.01 19.39
N VAL A 54 6.80 -1.57 18.54
CA VAL A 54 8.18 -1.26 18.96
C VAL A 54 8.22 -0.08 19.93
N ASP A 55 7.46 0.99 19.68
CA ASP A 55 7.40 2.16 20.59
C ASP A 55 6.75 1.83 21.94
N HIS A 56 5.79 0.89 21.96
CA HIS A 56 5.19 0.42 23.20
C HIS A 56 6.14 -0.46 24.03
N ALA A 57 6.88 -1.36 23.38
CA ALA A 57 7.85 -2.21 24.05
C ALA A 57 8.98 -1.42 24.72
N ASP A 58 9.46 -0.35 24.07
CA ASP A 58 10.52 0.53 24.62
C ASP A 58 10.04 1.32 25.86
N ARG A 59 8.76 1.71 25.90
CA ARG A 59 8.18 2.39 27.08
C ARG A 59 8.06 1.47 28.30
N GLU A 60 7.62 0.23 28.09
CA GLU A 60 7.47 -0.72 29.21
C GLU A 60 8.82 -1.15 29.79
N ASP A 61 9.90 -1.19 29.00
CA ASP A 61 11.24 -1.45 29.51
C ASP A 61 11.81 -0.23 30.27
N ALA A 62 11.58 1.01 29.80
CA ALA A 62 12.02 2.21 30.50
C ALA A 62 11.39 2.39 31.90
N ASP A 63 10.09 2.12 32.03
CA ASP A 63 9.39 2.14 33.34
C ASP A 63 9.84 1.01 34.27
N ARG A 64 10.35 -0.10 33.72
CA ARG A 64 10.87 -1.23 34.51
C ARG A 64 12.26 -0.98 35.08
N PHE A 65 13.09 -0.18 34.42
CA PHE A 65 14.47 0.11 34.86
C PHE A 65 14.62 1.39 35.69
N GLY A 66 13.58 2.22 35.83
CA GLY A 66 13.50 3.26 36.87
C GLY A 66 14.68 4.23 36.91
N VAL A 67 15.04 4.85 35.78
CA VAL A 67 16.04 5.93 35.72
C VAL A 67 15.32 7.23 35.34
N GLY A 68 14.72 7.87 36.34
CA GLY A 68 14.23 9.26 36.28
C GLY A 68 15.16 10.22 37.01
#